data_AF-A0A212D8P8-F1
#
_entry.id   AF-A0A212D8P8-F1
#
_cell.length_a   1.000
_cell.length_b   1.000
_cell.length_c   1.000
_cell.angle_alpha   90.00
_cell.angle_beta   90.00
_cell.angle_gamma   90.00
#
_symmetry.space_group_name_H-M   'P 1'
#
loop_
_entity.id
_entity.type
_entity.pdbx_description
1 polymer ?
#
loop_
_entity_poly.entity_id
_entity_poly.type
_entity_poly.pdbx_seq_one_letter_code
_entity_poly.pdbx_strand_id
1 'polypeptide(L)'
;MQWMWCPQQDMVGVPGAIHLEFQASGNHYVWRKSTSTVHNIIVGKLWIDQTGDIEIVNHKTKDRCQLKFLPYSYFSKEVARKVTGVVSDSQGKAHYVLSGSWDEQMECAKIVQSSPSSPSSDGKQKTVYQTLPAKLLWKKYPLP
;
A
#
# COMPACT_ATOMS: atom_id res chain seq x y z
N MET A 1 -15.46 -21.00 25.89
CA MET A 1 -15.48 -19.90 24.89
C MET A 1 -14.53 -20.28 23.76
N GLN A 2 -15.01 -20.05 22.55
CA GLN A 2 -14.88 -20.92 21.38
C GLN A 2 -13.55 -20.78 20.66
N TRP A 3 -12.70 -21.81 20.76
CA TRP A 3 -11.68 -22.11 19.77
C TRP A 3 -12.30 -23.10 18.79
N MET A 4 -12.72 -22.62 17.62
CA MET A 4 -13.18 -23.49 16.54
C MET A 4 -12.84 -22.84 15.21
N TRP A 5 -11.80 -23.39 14.57
CA TRP A 5 -11.68 -23.59 13.13
C TRP A 5 -12.05 -22.42 12.19
N CYS A 6 -11.03 -21.78 11.61
CA CYS A 6 -11.15 -21.13 10.30
C CYS A 6 -10.15 -21.78 9.33
N PRO A 7 -10.47 -22.91 8.68
CA PRO A 7 -9.60 -23.57 7.71
C PRO A 7 -9.75 -22.94 6.31
N GLN A 8 -9.73 -21.60 6.21
CA GLN A 8 -9.95 -20.90 4.93
C GLN A 8 -8.89 -19.85 4.57
N GLN A 9 -7.81 -19.70 5.34
CA GLN A 9 -6.79 -18.70 5.06
C GLN A 9 -5.39 -19.28 5.27
N ASP A 10 -4.77 -19.73 4.18
CA ASP A 10 -3.32 -19.91 4.19
C ASP A 10 -2.66 -18.55 4.02
N MET A 11 -2.13 -18.02 5.11
CA MET A 11 -1.36 -16.79 5.10
C MET A 11 0.05 -17.08 4.54
N VAL A 12 0.27 -16.82 3.26
CA VAL A 12 1.58 -17.00 2.63
C VAL A 12 2.42 -15.74 2.80
N GLY A 13 2.99 -15.56 3.99
CA GLY A 13 4.04 -14.56 4.24
C GLY A 13 5.42 -15.21 4.11
N VAL A 14 6.07 -15.12 2.95
CA VAL A 14 7.46 -15.61 2.82
C VAL A 14 8.40 -14.58 3.48
N PRO A 15 9.18 -14.93 4.51
CA PRO A 15 10.14 -14.02 5.12
C PRO A 15 11.29 -13.78 4.15
N GLY A 16 11.22 -12.68 3.41
CA GLY A 16 12.28 -12.27 2.49
C GLY A 16 12.20 -10.79 2.20
N ALA A 17 13.34 -10.10 2.34
CA ALA A 17 13.49 -8.75 1.84
C ALA A 17 13.70 -8.81 0.32
N ILE A 18 13.03 -7.91 -0.41
CA ILE A 18 13.25 -7.71 -1.83
C ILE A 18 14.23 -6.54 -1.99
N HIS A 19 15.24 -6.73 -2.83
CA HIS A 19 16.25 -5.72 -3.13
C HIS A 19 16.16 -5.31 -4.60
N LEU A 20 16.17 -4.01 -4.86
CA LEU A 20 16.22 -3.44 -6.21
C LEU A 20 17.35 -2.41 -6.26
N GLU A 21 18.32 -2.62 -7.15
CA GLU A 21 19.46 -1.73 -7.31
C GLU A 21 19.52 -1.17 -8.73
N PHE A 22 19.55 0.16 -8.84
CA PHE A 22 19.74 0.84 -10.11
C PHE A 22 21.20 1.22 -10.30
N GLN A 23 21.96 0.39 -11.01
CA GLN A 23 23.40 0.54 -11.23
C GLN A 23 23.82 1.95 -11.68
N ALA A 24 23.10 2.55 -12.65
CA ALA A 24 23.42 3.88 -13.17
C ALA A 24 23.32 5.01 -12.13
N SER A 25 22.43 4.87 -11.14
CA SER A 25 22.23 5.89 -10.10
C SER A 25 22.80 5.49 -8.74
N GLY A 26 23.17 4.22 -8.56
CA GLY A 26 23.53 3.61 -7.27
C GLY A 26 22.40 3.60 -6.24
N ASN A 27 21.14 3.83 -6.64
CA ASN A 27 20.01 3.76 -5.70
C ASN A 27 19.69 2.30 -5.38
N HIS A 28 19.56 2.00 -4.08
CA HIS A 28 19.26 0.67 -3.56
C HIS A 28 17.98 0.72 -2.73
N TYR A 29 16.93 0.08 -3.23
CA TYR A 29 15.62 0.03 -2.59
C TYR A 29 15.40 -1.33 -1.95
N VAL A 30 14.90 -1.34 -0.72
CA VAL A 30 14.59 -2.55 0.03
C VAL A 30 13.17 -2.48 0.59
N TRP A 31 12.42 -3.56 0.46
CA TRP A 31 11.08 -3.70 1.06
C TRP A 31 10.74 -5.15 1.38
N ARG A 32 9.65 -5.37 2.11
CA ARG A 32 9.08 -6.70 2.37
C ARG A 32 7.77 -6.88 1.61
N LYS A 33 7.41 -8.12 1.30
CA LYS A 33 6.15 -8.45 0.62
C LYS A 33 4.93 -8.13 1.49
N SER A 34 3.82 -7.73 0.87
CA SER A 34 2.50 -7.72 1.52
C SER A 34 2.04 -9.14 1.83
N THR A 35 1.08 -9.26 2.75
CA THR A 35 0.39 -10.50 3.02
C THR A 35 -0.62 -10.77 1.90
N SER A 36 -0.54 -11.94 1.28
CA SER A 36 -1.53 -12.39 0.30
C SER A 36 -2.45 -13.44 0.93
N THR A 37 -3.75 -13.24 0.77
CA THR A 37 -4.78 -14.18 1.25
C THR A 37 -5.55 -14.74 0.06
N VAL A 38 -5.61 -16.06 -0.05
CA VAL A 38 -6.46 -16.74 -1.02
C VAL A 38 -7.78 -17.08 -0.35
N HIS A 39 -8.88 -16.57 -0.90
CA HIS A 39 -10.22 -16.79 -0.38
C HIS A 39 -10.94 -17.86 -1.19
N ASN A 40 -11.96 -18.47 -0.57
CA ASN A 40 -12.86 -19.45 -1.19
C ASN A 40 -12.16 -20.76 -1.64
N ILE A 41 -11.16 -21.22 -0.89
CA ILE A 41 -10.37 -22.42 -1.24
C ILE A 41 -11.18 -23.73 -1.28
N ILE A 42 -12.34 -23.79 -0.63
CA ILE A 42 -13.21 -24.98 -0.61
C ILE A 42 -14.41 -24.83 -1.54
N VAL A 43 -15.12 -23.70 -1.47
CA VAL A 43 -16.36 -23.46 -2.22
C VAL A 43 -16.43 -22.00 -2.67
N GLY A 44 -16.85 -21.80 -3.93
CA GLY A 44 -17.08 -20.48 -4.52
C GLY A 44 -15.98 -20.07 -5.51
N LYS A 45 -16.06 -18.83 -6.00
CA LYS A 45 -15.05 -18.27 -6.91
C LYS A 45 -13.81 -17.90 -6.10
N LEU A 46 -12.66 -18.49 -6.44
CA LEU A 46 -11.37 -18.11 -5.87
C LEU A 46 -11.06 -16.64 -6.16
N TRP A 47 -10.54 -15.95 -5.15
CA TRP A 47 -10.01 -14.61 -5.30
C TRP A 47 -8.87 -14.36 -4.32
N ILE A 48 -8.02 -13.42 -4.68
CA ILE A 48 -6.85 -13.03 -3.88
C ILE A 48 -7.08 -11.62 -3.36
N ASP A 49 -6.70 -11.41 -2.11
CA ASP A 49 -6.52 -10.10 -1.51
C ASP A 49 -5.06 -9.88 -1.10
N GLN A 50 -4.63 -8.62 -1.14
CA GLN A 50 -3.34 -8.21 -0.57
C GLN A 50 -3.62 -7.24 0.57
N THR A 51 -2.97 -7.48 1.71
CA THR A 51 -3.16 -6.68 2.92
C THR A 51 -1.83 -6.38 3.60
N GLY A 52 -1.82 -5.32 4.41
CA GLY A 52 -0.70 -4.97 5.27
C GLY A 52 -0.04 -3.65 4.91
N ASP A 53 0.90 -3.26 5.77
CA ASP A 53 1.69 -2.05 5.63
C ASP A 53 3.10 -2.43 5.13
N ILE A 54 3.51 -1.87 4.00
CA ILE A 54 4.85 -2.04 3.41
C ILE A 54 5.61 -0.73 3.52
N GLU A 55 6.87 -0.80 3.92
CA GLU A 55 7.82 0.31 3.80
C GLU A 55 8.87 -0.05 2.74
N ILE A 56 9.01 0.80 1.72
CA ILE A 56 10.09 0.76 0.75
C ILE A 56 11.10 1.83 1.16
N VAL A 57 12.35 1.44 1.36
CA VAL A 57 13.42 2.34 1.80
C VAL A 57 14.50 2.43 0.72
N ASN A 58 14.83 3.65 0.29
CA ASN A 58 16.05 3.89 -0.48
C ASN A 58 17.24 4.00 0.48
N HIS A 59 18.15 3.04 0.48
CA HIS A 59 19.32 3.04 1.36
C HIS A 59 20.33 4.13 1.04
N LYS A 60 20.31 4.70 -0.18
CA LYS A 60 21.18 5.81 -0.59
C LYS A 60 20.66 7.16 -0.10
N THR A 61 19.45 7.55 -0.50
CA THR A 61 18.88 8.87 -0.17
C THR A 61 18.15 8.91 1.17
N LYS A 62 17.85 7.74 1.74
CA LYS A 62 16.98 7.54 2.92
C LYS A 62 15.53 7.98 2.72
N ASP A 63 15.12 8.21 1.47
CA ASP A 63 13.71 8.39 1.14
C ASP A 63 12.93 7.11 1.46
N ARG A 64 11.67 7.30 1.86
CA ARG A 64 10.78 6.21 2.27
C ARG A 64 9.47 6.32 1.53
N CYS A 65 8.93 5.19 1.11
CA CYS A 65 7.58 5.08 0.58
C CYS A 65 6.81 4.09 1.45
N GLN A 66 5.85 4.61 2.21
CA GLN A 66 4.95 3.82 3.03
C GLN A 66 3.69 3.53 2.23
N LEU A 67 3.40 2.25 2.01
CA LEU A 67 2.22 1.76 1.30
C LEU A 67 1.33 1.00 2.28
N LYS A 68 0.03 1.25 2.21
CA LYS A 68 -1.00 0.56 2.98
C LYS A 68 -1.95 -0.13 2.01
N PHE A 69 -2.01 -1.45 2.10
CA PHE A 69 -2.95 -2.30 1.38
C PHE A 69 -4.15 -2.51 2.29
N LEU A 70 -5.27 -1.87 1.95
CA LEU A 70 -6.46 -1.90 2.79
C LEU A 70 -7.15 -3.25 2.63
N PRO A 71 -7.45 -3.95 3.73
CA PRO A 71 -8.13 -5.24 3.67
C PRO A 71 -9.51 -5.07 3.07
N TYR A 72 -9.92 -6.06 2.28
CA TYR A 72 -11.30 -6.15 1.84
C TYR A 72 -12.27 -6.19 3.04
N SER A 73 -13.34 -5.41 2.97
CA SER A 73 -14.36 -5.34 4.02
C SER A 73 -15.76 -5.30 3.41
N TYR A 74 -16.62 -6.24 3.82
CA TYR A 74 -18.03 -6.28 3.40
C TYR A 74 -18.87 -5.12 3.94
N PHE A 75 -18.41 -4.47 5.02
CA PHE A 75 -19.13 -3.38 5.69
C PHE A 75 -18.63 -2.00 5.26
N SER A 76 -17.54 -1.94 4.48
CA SER A 76 -16.97 -0.70 3.99
C SER A 76 -17.47 -0.39 2.58
N LYS A 77 -17.75 0.89 2.31
CA LYS A 77 -17.98 1.38 0.93
C LYS A 77 -16.67 1.68 0.19
N GLU A 78 -15.53 1.39 0.80
CA GLU A 78 -14.24 1.62 0.16
C GLU A 78 -14.04 0.70 -1.05
N VAL A 79 -13.28 1.22 -2.02
CA VAL A 79 -12.88 0.47 -3.21
C VAL A 79 -12.12 -0.78 -2.77
N ALA A 80 -12.51 -1.95 -3.30
CA ALA A 80 -11.78 -3.18 -3.06
C ALA A 80 -10.33 -3.04 -3.55
N ARG A 81 -9.39 -3.77 -2.93
CA ARG A 81 -7.96 -3.80 -3.35
C ARG A 81 -7.27 -2.44 -3.31
N LYS A 82 -7.82 -1.50 -2.54
CA LYS A 82 -7.30 -0.15 -2.42
C LYS A 82 -5.92 -0.14 -1.80
N VAL A 83 -5.04 0.63 -2.42
CA VAL A 83 -3.72 0.96 -1.91
C VAL A 83 -3.61 2.45 -1.74
N THR A 84 -3.06 2.86 -0.59
CA THR A 84 -2.71 4.26 -0.32
C THR A 84 -1.25 4.33 0.07
N GLY A 85 -0.62 5.47 -0.11
CA GLY A 85 0.74 5.64 0.37
C GLY A 85 1.22 7.07 0.43
N VAL A 86 2.37 7.23 1.07
CA VAL A 86 3.07 8.50 1.21
C VAL A 86 4.54 8.27 0.94
N VAL A 87 5.12 9.12 0.09
CA VAL A 87 6.56 9.18 -0.14
C VAL A 87 7.11 10.36 0.64
N SER A 88 8.07 10.11 1.52
CA SER A 88 8.77 11.10 2.32
C SER A 88 10.27 11.06 2.10
N ASP A 89 10.91 12.21 2.32
CA ASP A 89 12.37 12.30 2.31
C ASP A 89 12.99 11.76 3.60
N SER A 90 14.32 11.80 3.65
CA SER A 90 15.12 11.43 4.82
C SER A 90 14.77 12.18 6.11
N GLN A 91 14.15 13.36 6.02
CA GLN A 91 13.71 14.17 7.17
C GLN A 91 12.26 13.87 7.58
N GLY A 92 11.60 12.93 6.89
CA GLY A 92 10.20 12.58 7.13
C GLY A 92 9.21 13.56 6.50
N LYS A 93 9.66 14.53 5.70
CA LYS A 93 8.76 15.45 5.01
C LYS A 93 8.11 14.72 3.84
N ALA A 94 6.78 14.72 3.81
CA ALA A 94 6.00 14.10 2.73
C ALA A 94 6.07 14.96 1.45
N HIS A 95 6.36 14.31 0.32
CA HIS A 95 6.44 14.94 -1.01
C HIS A 95 5.39 14.43 -1.99
N TYR A 96 4.94 13.19 -1.83
CA TYR A 96 3.93 12.59 -2.70
C TYR A 96 2.94 11.77 -1.89
N VAL A 97 1.69 11.76 -2.36
CA VAL A 97 0.70 10.76 -1.97
C VAL A 97 0.48 9.80 -3.13
N LEU A 98 0.25 8.54 -2.81
CA LEU A 98 -0.04 7.46 -3.75
C LEU A 98 -1.45 6.94 -3.48
N SER A 99 -2.18 6.63 -4.55
CA SER A 99 -3.53 6.07 -4.45
C SER A 99 -3.87 5.23 -5.67
N GLY A 100 -4.65 4.17 -5.45
CA GLY A 100 -5.16 3.34 -6.53
C GLY A 100 -5.66 1.99 -6.02
N SER A 101 -5.69 1.00 -6.92
CA SER A 101 -5.87 -0.41 -6.55
C SER A 101 -4.72 -1.24 -7.11
N TRP A 102 -4.24 -2.20 -6.33
CA TRP A 102 -3.05 -2.98 -6.71
C TRP A 102 -3.24 -3.84 -7.97
N ASP A 103 -4.49 -4.04 -8.41
CA ASP A 103 -4.84 -4.85 -9.58
C ASP A 103 -5.23 -4.06 -10.83
N GLU A 104 -5.60 -2.77 -10.71
CA GLU A 104 -6.09 -1.97 -11.86
C GLU A 104 -5.18 -0.80 -12.18
N GLN A 105 -4.84 0.07 -11.21
CA GLN A 105 -3.98 1.22 -11.48
C GLN A 105 -3.43 1.87 -10.21
N MET A 106 -2.32 2.59 -10.35
CA MET A 106 -1.80 3.49 -9.32
C MET A 106 -1.50 4.87 -9.89
N GLU A 107 -1.74 5.88 -9.08
CA GLU A 107 -1.43 7.28 -9.37
C GLU A 107 -0.60 7.89 -8.24
N CYS A 108 0.12 8.97 -8.55
CA CYS A 108 0.82 9.79 -7.57
C CYS A 108 0.45 11.26 -7.70
N ALA A 109 0.29 11.96 -6.58
CA ALA A 109 0.05 13.39 -6.56
C ALA A 109 1.14 14.08 -5.73
N LYS A 110 1.75 15.12 -6.28
CA LYS A 110 2.78 15.90 -5.59
C LYS A 110 2.14 16.77 -4.52
N ILE A 111 2.66 16.72 -3.30
CA ILE A 111 2.22 17.52 -2.18
C ILE A 111 2.78 18.94 -2.32
N VAL A 112 1.90 19.94 -2.20
CA VAL A 112 2.27 21.36 -2.21
C VAL A 112 2.30 21.90 -0.77
N GLN A 113 1.33 21.49 0.05
CA GLN A 113 1.22 21.88 1.45
C GLN A 113 0.66 20.72 2.27
N SER A 114 1.08 20.63 3.53
CA SER A 114 0.56 19.68 4.53
C SER A 114 0.06 20.45 5.74
N SER A 115 -1.19 20.22 6.14
CA SER A 115 -1.76 20.78 7.37
C SER A 115 -2.07 19.66 8.38
N PRO A 116 -1.80 19.89 9.68
CA PRO A 116 -2.34 19.01 10.72
C PRO A 116 -3.87 19.09 10.65
N SER A 117 -4.56 17.93 10.60
CA SER A 117 -6.00 17.95 10.81
C SER A 117 -6.34 18.06 12.29
N SER A 118 -7.53 18.57 12.57
CA SER A 118 -8.19 18.42 13.86
C SER A 118 -8.20 16.95 14.28
N PRO A 119 -7.97 16.62 15.55
CA PRO A 119 -8.02 15.24 16.03
C PRO A 119 -9.37 14.62 15.67
N SER A 120 -9.35 13.47 14.98
CA SER A 120 -10.58 12.69 14.80
C SER A 120 -10.99 12.07 16.13
N SER A 121 -12.26 11.70 16.24
CA SER A 121 -12.86 11.05 17.40
C SER A 121 -12.12 9.77 17.86
N ASP A 122 -11.25 9.20 17.00
CA ASP A 122 -10.43 8.00 17.26
C ASP A 122 -8.99 8.31 17.71
N GLY A 123 -8.64 9.56 17.98
CA GLY A 123 -7.31 9.95 18.48
C GLY A 123 -6.17 9.83 17.44
N LYS A 124 -6.46 9.41 16.20
CA LYS A 124 -5.49 9.39 15.10
C LYS A 124 -5.49 10.73 14.38
N GLN A 125 -4.40 11.49 14.49
CA GLN A 125 -4.18 12.67 13.66
C GLN A 125 -4.10 12.24 12.19
N LYS A 126 -4.94 12.82 11.33
CA LYS A 126 -5.01 12.49 9.91
C LYS A 126 -4.44 13.65 9.09
N THR A 127 -3.16 13.66 8.76
CA THR A 127 -2.58 14.77 7.98
C THR A 127 -3.35 14.99 6.67
N VAL A 128 -3.76 16.23 6.41
CA VAL A 128 -4.43 16.61 5.16
C VAL A 128 -3.36 17.18 4.23
N TYR A 129 -3.26 16.61 3.04
CA TYR A 129 -2.34 17.05 2.01
C TYR A 129 -3.10 17.80 0.92
N GLN A 130 -2.62 19.00 0.61
CA GLN A 130 -3.00 19.68 -0.63
C GLN A 130 -2.03 19.26 -1.72
N THR A 131 -2.57 18.77 -2.84
CA THR A 131 -1.77 18.17 -3.90
C THR A 131 -2.03 18.83 -5.25
N LEU A 132 -1.06 18.71 -6.14
CA LEU A 132 -1.26 18.91 -7.57
C LEU A 132 -2.13 17.79 -8.16
N PRO A 133 -2.63 17.93 -9.40
CA PRO A 133 -3.32 16.84 -10.10
C PRO A 133 -2.48 15.56 -10.11
N ALA A 134 -3.16 14.43 -9.94
CA ALA A 134 -2.52 13.13 -9.91
C ALA A 134 -1.97 12.74 -11.29
N LYS A 135 -0.83 12.06 -11.29
CA LYS A 135 -0.18 11.48 -12.46
C LYS A 135 -0.28 9.96 -12.38
N LEU A 136 -0.71 9.33 -13.47
CA LEU A 136 -0.73 7.88 -13.59
C LEU A 136 0.69 7.29 -13.54
N LEU A 137 0.91 6.34 -12.64
CA LEU A 137 2.16 5.58 -12.55
C LEU A 137 2.11 4.31 -13.40
N TRP A 138 1.02 3.55 -13.26
CA TRP A 138 0.76 2.38 -14.07
C TRP A 138 -0.75 2.11 -14.11
N LYS A 139 -1.19 1.43 -15.16
CA LYS A 139 -2.53 0.86 -15.28
C LYS A 139 -2.47 -0.51 -15.93
N LYS A 140 -3.40 -1.37 -15.57
CA LYS A 140 -3.66 -2.64 -16.22
C LYS A 140 -4.18 -2.38 -17.63
N TYR A 141 -3.67 -3.17 -18.56
CA TYR A 141 -4.18 -3.22 -19.92
C TYR A 141 -4.97 -4.52 -20.09
N PRO A 142 -6.11 -4.49 -20.80
CA PRO A 142 -6.81 -5.72 -21.14
C PRO A 142 -5.88 -6.61 -21.97
N LEU A 143 -6.00 -7.92 -21.75
CA LEU A 143 -5.32 -8.89 -22.62
C LEU A 143 -5.90 -8.76 -24.04
N PRO A 144 -5.06 -8.88 -25.09
CA PRO A 144 -5.52 -8.92 -26.48
C PRO A 144 -6.53 -10.02 -26.76
#